data_AF-A0A1R2BJ57-F1
#
_entry.id   AF-A0A1R2BJ57-F1
#
_cell.length_a   1.000
_cell.length_b   1.000
_cell.length_c   1.000
_cell.angle_alpha   90.00
_cell.angle_beta   90.00
_cell.angle_gamma   90.00
#
_symmetry.space_group_name_H-M   'P 1'
#
loop_
_entity.id
_entity.type
_entity.pdbx_description
1 polymer ?
#
loop_
_entity_poly.entity_id
_entity_poly.type
_entity_poly.pdbx_seq_one_letter_code
_entity_poly.pdbx_strand_id
1 'polypeptide(L)'
;MEGEEFYLRYFVGHRGRYGHEFLEFEITSNGRLRYANNSNYRSDGLIRREVYVNDIVIDDIKRMVEESEILNQDDSRWPDHGSAGRQELEIKSGNEHICFVTSKIGSFNDVQQSHDPAGMRVLT
;
A
#
# COMPACT_ATOMS: atom_id res chain seq x y z
N MET A 1 22.34 -1.92 -17.47
CA MET A 1 21.05 -2.62 -17.58
C MET A 1 20.02 -1.51 -17.57
N GLU A 2 19.22 -1.37 -18.62
CA GLU A 2 18.16 -0.36 -18.64
C GLU A 2 17.32 -0.50 -17.38
N GLY A 3 17.10 0.62 -16.67
CA GLY A 3 16.54 0.64 -15.32
C GLY A 3 15.19 -0.05 -15.30
N GLU A 4 15.15 -1.23 -14.68
CA GLU A 4 13.96 -2.04 -14.57
C GLU A 4 12.81 -1.21 -13.97
N GLU A 5 11.68 -1.22 -14.68
CA GLU A 5 10.51 -0.43 -14.32
C GLU A 5 10.03 -0.83 -12.93
N PHE A 6 9.89 0.18 -12.06
CA PHE A 6 9.45 -0.01 -10.69
C PHE A 6 8.45 1.07 -10.30
N TYR A 7 7.35 0.64 -9.71
CA TYR A 7 6.33 1.48 -9.14
C TYR A 7 5.69 0.78 -7.96
N LEU A 8 5.50 1.50 -6.87
CA LEU A 8 4.75 1.01 -5.71
C LEU A 8 3.86 2.14 -5.22
N ARG A 9 2.58 1.84 -5.04
CA ARG A 9 1.60 2.73 -4.40
C ARG A 9 0.87 1.98 -3.30
N TYR A 10 0.75 2.63 -2.16
CA TYR A 10 -0.06 2.17 -1.05
C TYR A 10 -1.08 3.24 -0.67
N PHE A 11 -2.33 2.82 -0.52
CA PHE A 11 -3.41 3.65 -0.01
C PHE A 11 -4.10 2.94 1.14
N VAL A 12 -4.40 3.67 2.21
CA VAL A 12 -5.33 3.23 3.24
C VAL A 12 -6.20 4.40 3.66
N GLY A 13 -7.51 4.20 3.69
CA GLY A 13 -8.43 5.26 4.01
C GLY A 13 -9.82 4.77 4.39
N HIS A 14 -10.57 5.65 5.03
CA HIS A 14 -11.96 5.38 5.39
C HIS A 14 -12.76 6.68 5.43
N ARG A 15 -14.08 6.57 5.25
CA ARG A 15 -15.00 7.69 5.43
C ARG A 15 -15.72 7.51 6.77
N GLY A 16 -15.22 8.21 7.79
CA GLY A 16 -15.82 8.25 9.11
C GLY A 16 -16.85 9.37 9.27
N ARG A 17 -17.39 9.50 10.49
CA ARG A 17 -18.31 10.58 10.88
C ARG A 17 -17.74 11.98 10.67
N TYR A 18 -16.42 12.11 10.75
CA TYR A 18 -15.70 13.37 10.68
C TYR A 18 -15.07 13.65 9.31
N GLY A 19 -15.47 12.90 8.28
CA GLY A 19 -15.02 13.08 6.91
C GLY A 19 -14.15 11.94 6.39
N HIS A 20 -13.42 12.23 5.32
CA HIS A 20 -12.55 11.25 4.67
C HIS A 20 -11.13 11.34 5.22
N GLU A 21 -10.69 10.27 5.89
CA GLU A 21 -9.32 10.14 6.39
C GLU A 21 -8.56 9.11 5.57
N PHE A 22 -7.34 9.45 5.15
CA PHE A 22 -6.51 8.55 4.37
C PHE A 22 -5.01 8.86 4.52
N LEU A 23 -4.21 7.85 4.22
CA LEU A 23 -2.79 7.94 3.97
C LEU A 23 -2.51 7.29 2.62
N GLU A 24 -1.71 7.96 1.80
CA GLU A 24 -1.28 7.45 0.50
C GLU A 24 0.19 7.79 0.28
N PHE A 25 0.93 6.86 -0.29
CA PHE A 25 2.23 7.16 -0.88
C PHE A 25 2.45 6.38 -2.16
N GLU A 26 3.23 6.97 -3.06
CA GLU A 26 3.72 6.33 -4.29
C GLU A 26 5.21 6.58 -4.44
N ILE A 27 5.92 5.61 -4.99
CA ILE A 27 7.33 5.69 -5.35
C ILE A 27 7.55 5.13 -6.75
N THR A 28 8.36 5.81 -7.56
CA THR A 28 8.70 5.40 -8.93
C THR A 28 10.20 5.10 -9.06
N SER A 29 10.57 4.37 -10.11
CA SER A 29 11.95 3.95 -10.41
C SER A 29 12.98 5.09 -10.48
N ASN A 30 12.54 6.33 -10.71
CA ASN A 30 13.40 7.52 -10.74
C ASN A 30 13.63 8.17 -9.36
N GLY A 31 13.26 7.51 -8.27
CA GLY A 31 13.44 8.04 -6.91
C GLY A 31 12.34 8.98 -6.43
N ARG A 32 11.36 9.35 -7.27
CA ARG A 32 10.28 10.27 -6.86
C ARG A 32 9.35 9.57 -5.87
N LEU A 33 9.27 10.12 -4.66
CA LEU A 33 8.35 9.70 -3.60
C LEU A 33 7.32 10.80 -3.37
N ARG A 34 6.03 10.46 -3.48
CA ARG A 34 4.93 11.35 -3.12
C ARG A 34 4.17 10.78 -1.95
N TYR A 35 3.81 11.66 -1.02
CA TYR A 35 3.10 11.32 0.21
C TYR A 35 1.91 12.26 0.40
N ALA A 36 0.77 11.71 0.77
CA ALA A 36 -0.42 12.43 1.15
C ALA A 36 -1.02 11.84 2.44
N ASN A 37 -1.37 12.69 3.40
CA ASN A 37 -2.06 12.27 4.62
C ASN A 37 -3.13 13.28 5.02
N ASN A 38 -4.35 12.80 5.15
CA ASN A 38 -5.50 13.52 5.66
C ASN A 38 -6.04 12.81 6.90
N SER A 39 -5.77 13.32 8.09
CA SER A 39 -6.17 12.68 9.35
C SER A 39 -7.25 13.45 10.11
N ASN A 40 -7.70 14.61 9.61
CA ASN A 40 -8.68 15.51 10.25
C ASN A 40 -8.45 15.77 11.77
N TYR A 41 -7.27 15.44 12.29
CA TYR A 41 -6.93 15.53 13.71
C TYR A 41 -6.52 16.97 14.00
N ARG A 42 -7.18 17.59 14.99
CA ARG A 42 -6.88 18.96 15.46
C ARG A 42 -6.87 20.05 14.38
N SER A 43 -7.67 19.88 13.32
CA SER A 43 -7.73 20.82 12.20
C SER A 43 -6.44 20.93 11.39
N ASP A 44 -5.55 19.93 11.48
CA ASP A 44 -4.44 19.83 10.54
C ASP A 44 -4.99 19.61 9.12
N GLY A 45 -4.57 20.47 8.20
CA GLY A 45 -4.91 20.35 6.80
C GLY A 45 -4.21 19.15 6.15
N LEU A 46 -4.68 18.78 4.96
CA LEU A 46 -4.06 17.75 4.13
C LEU A 46 -2.55 17.99 3.97
N ILE A 47 -1.75 17.04 4.46
CA ILE A 47 -0.29 17.06 4.31
C ILE A 47 0.04 16.45 2.94
N ARG A 48 0.78 17.19 2.13
CA ARG A 48 1.37 16.70 0.87
C ARG A 48 2.86 16.97 0.86
N ARG A 49 3.64 15.95 0.51
CA ARG A 49 5.09 16.05 0.36
C ARG A 49 5.51 15.31 -0.90
N GLU A 50 6.52 15.85 -1.56
CA GLU A 50 7.18 15.24 -2.70
C GLU A 50 8.68 15.42 -2.50
N VAL A 51 9.41 14.31 -2.61
CA VAL A 51 10.86 14.25 -2.43
C VAL A 51 11.46 13.28 -3.43
N TYR A 52 12.77 13.33 -3.60
CA TYR A 52 13.53 12.34 -4.35
C TYR A 52 14.43 11.57 -3.38
N VAL A 53 14.36 10.25 -3.44
CA VAL A 53 15.25 9.35 -2.69
C VAL A 53 16.38 8.87 -3.60
N ASN A 54 17.46 8.40 -2.98
CA ASN A 54 18.60 7.81 -3.70
C ASN A 54 18.28 6.38 -4.14
N ASP A 55 18.99 5.89 -5.13
CA ASP A 55 18.89 4.54 -5.70
C ASP A 55 19.01 3.45 -4.62
N ILE A 56 19.85 3.65 -3.59
CA ILE A 56 19.98 2.72 -2.45
C ILE A 56 18.61 2.47 -1.76
N VAL A 57 17.77 3.49 -1.65
CA VAL A 57 16.43 3.36 -1.07
C VAL A 57 15.50 2.60 -2.01
N ILE A 58 15.62 2.83 -3.32
CA ILE A 58 14.81 2.12 -4.33
C ILE A 58 15.17 0.64 -4.37
N ASP A 59 16.46 0.32 -4.38
CA ASP A 59 16.97 -1.05 -4.38
C ASP A 59 16.55 -1.79 -3.11
N ASP A 60 16.56 -1.12 -1.95
CA ASP A 60 16.12 -1.74 -0.70
C ASP A 60 14.61 -2.00 -0.67
N ILE A 61 13.79 -1.10 -1.22
CA ILE A 61 12.34 -1.32 -1.35
C ILE A 61 12.06 -2.48 -2.33
N LYS A 62 12.75 -2.55 -3.47
CA LYS A 62 12.65 -3.68 -4.41
C LYS A 62 12.98 -5.01 -3.71
N ARG A 63 14.07 -5.04 -2.95
CA ARG A 63 14.47 -6.19 -2.13
C ARG A 63 13.38 -6.59 -1.13
N MET A 64 12.76 -5.63 -0.43
CA MET A 64 11.64 -5.92 0.49
C MET A 64 10.42 -6.52 -0.22
N VAL A 65 10.08 -6.02 -1.42
CA VAL A 65 8.99 -6.56 -2.24
C VAL A 65 9.28 -8.01 -2.63
N GLU A 66 10.48 -8.30 -3.11
CA GLU A 66 10.92 -9.64 -3.48
C GLU A 66 10.92 -10.60 -2.27
N GLU A 67 11.55 -10.21 -1.16
CA GLU A 67 11.65 -11.03 0.06
C GLU A 67 10.29 -11.32 0.71
N SER A 68 9.31 -10.42 0.54
CA SER A 68 7.96 -10.63 1.07
C SER A 68 7.16 -11.69 0.30
N GLU A 69 7.53 -12.00 -0.94
CA GLU A 69 6.73 -12.82 -1.86
C GLU A 69 5.31 -12.25 -2.11
N ILE A 70 5.11 -10.93 -1.90
CA ILE A 70 3.81 -10.27 -2.07
C ILE A 70 3.28 -10.36 -3.51
N LEU A 71 4.19 -10.40 -4.50
CA LEU A 71 3.85 -10.52 -5.93
C LEU A 71 3.22 -11.88 -6.27
N ASN A 72 3.40 -12.90 -5.42
CA ASN A 72 2.83 -14.23 -5.60
C ASN A 72 1.45 -14.39 -4.95
N GLN A 73 0.91 -13.33 -4.32
CA GLN A 73 -0.38 -13.37 -3.63
C GLN A 73 -1.55 -13.01 -4.57
N ASP A 74 -2.76 -13.35 -4.14
CA ASP A 74 -4.00 -13.11 -4.88
C ASP A 74 -5.09 -12.63 -3.91
N ASP A 75 -5.73 -11.51 -4.24
CA ASP A 75 -6.71 -10.85 -3.37
C ASP A 75 -8.16 -11.30 -3.62
N SER A 76 -8.41 -12.27 -4.50
CA SER A 76 -9.78 -12.72 -4.86
C SER A 76 -10.58 -13.28 -3.69
N ARG A 77 -9.92 -13.66 -2.60
CA ARG A 77 -10.52 -14.16 -1.36
C ARG A 77 -10.39 -13.19 -0.19
N TRP A 78 -9.80 -12.02 -0.41
CA TRP A 78 -9.64 -11.03 0.64
C TRP A 78 -10.97 -10.31 0.89
N PRO A 79 -11.20 -9.78 2.11
CA PRO A 79 -12.45 -9.11 2.42
C PRO A 79 -12.68 -7.88 1.51
N ASP A 80 -13.85 -7.81 0.88
CA ASP A 80 -14.27 -6.63 0.12
C ASP A 80 -14.30 -5.36 0.97
N HIS A 81 -14.07 -4.21 0.33
CA HIS A 81 -14.09 -2.92 1.00
C HIS A 81 -15.47 -2.62 1.63
N GLY A 82 -15.52 -2.68 2.97
CA GLY A 82 -16.72 -2.38 3.74
C GLY A 82 -16.80 -0.92 4.21
N SER A 83 -17.71 -0.66 5.15
CA SER A 83 -17.81 0.65 5.82
C SER A 83 -16.62 0.98 6.72
N ALA A 84 -15.79 -0.02 7.07
CA ALA A 84 -14.64 0.13 7.95
C ALA A 84 -13.44 0.84 7.29
N GLY A 85 -13.38 0.85 5.95
CA GLY A 85 -12.29 1.44 5.19
C GLY A 85 -11.82 0.55 4.05
N ARG A 86 -10.89 1.10 3.26
CA ARG A 86 -10.29 0.50 2.09
C ARG A 86 -8.77 0.57 2.20
N GLN A 87 -8.13 -0.50 1.78
CA GLN A 87 -6.68 -0.59 1.61
C GLN A 87 -6.40 -1.02 0.17
N GLU A 88 -5.42 -0.39 -0.47
CA GLU A 88 -4.97 -0.70 -1.81
C GLU A 88 -3.45 -0.80 -1.83
N LEU A 89 -2.92 -1.81 -2.52
CA LEU A 89 -1.50 -1.95 -2.80
C LEU A 89 -1.31 -2.25 -4.28
N GLU A 90 -0.57 -1.41 -4.97
CA GLU A 90 -0.25 -1.59 -6.38
C GLU A 90 1.27 -1.62 -6.53
N ILE A 91 1.79 -2.67 -7.15
CA ILE A 91 3.23 -2.84 -7.35
C ILE A 91 3.47 -3.30 -8.78
N LYS A 92 4.31 -2.57 -9.51
CA LYS A 92 4.90 -3.00 -10.78
C LYS A 92 6.40 -3.15 -10.59
N SER A 93 6.93 -4.34 -10.86
CA SER A 93 8.36 -4.64 -10.79
C SER A 93 8.76 -5.48 -12.00
N GLY A 94 9.52 -4.90 -12.91
CA GLY A 94 9.88 -5.55 -14.17
C GLY A 94 8.63 -5.93 -14.99
N ASN A 95 8.41 -7.24 -15.18
CA ASN A 95 7.26 -7.78 -15.91
C ASN A 95 6.07 -8.15 -15.02
N GLU A 96 6.21 -8.06 -13.70
CA GLU A 96 5.18 -8.41 -12.74
C GLU A 96 4.38 -7.16 -12.35
N HIS A 97 3.06 -7.30 -12.23
CA HIS A 97 2.16 -6.23 -11.82
C HIS A 97 1.01 -6.81 -10.99
N ILE A 98 0.89 -6.33 -9.75
CA ILE A 98 -0.24 -6.62 -8.87
C ILE A 98 -1.01 -5.34 -8.54
N CYS A 99 -2.30 -5.51 -8.29
CA CYS A 99 -3.17 -4.46 -7.76
C CYS A 99 -4.17 -5.10 -6.80
N PHE A 100 -3.86 -5.04 -5.51
CA PHE A 100 -4.71 -5.58 -4.46
C PHE A 100 -5.65 -4.53 -3.91
N VAL A 101 -6.88 -4.94 -3.64
CA VAL A 101 -7.89 -4.12 -2.97
C VAL A 101 -8.55 -4.94 -1.87
N THR A 102 -8.54 -4.45 -0.64
CA THR A 102 -9.17 -5.12 0.50
C THR A 102 -9.77 -4.12 1.48
N SER A 103 -10.59 -4.61 2.41
CA SER A 103 -11.03 -3.83 3.56
C SER A 103 -9.84 -3.43 4.44
N LYS A 104 -9.97 -2.33 5.17
CA LYS A 104 -8.96 -1.94 6.17
C LYS A 104 -8.78 -3.06 7.21
N ILE A 105 -7.53 -3.52 7.37
CA ILE A 105 -7.17 -4.53 8.37
C ILE A 105 -6.94 -3.82 9.71
N GLY A 106 -7.70 -4.18 10.74
CA GLY A 106 -7.62 -3.54 12.05
C GLY A 106 -6.73 -4.31 13.04
N SER A 107 -6.70 -5.63 12.92
CA SER A 107 -6.00 -6.51 13.86
C SER A 107 -5.51 -7.80 13.20
N PHE A 108 -4.56 -8.47 13.85
CA PHE A 108 -4.14 -9.82 13.49
C PHE A 108 -5.30 -10.83 13.52
N ASN A 109 -6.29 -10.62 14.39
CA ASN A 109 -7.46 -11.50 14.46
C ASN A 109 -8.31 -11.42 13.18
N ASP A 110 -8.42 -10.24 12.55
CA ASP A 110 -9.11 -10.06 11.27
C ASP A 110 -8.45 -10.89 10.16
N VAL A 111 -7.12 -10.94 10.17
CA VAL A 111 -6.32 -11.78 9.25
C VAL A 111 -6.58 -13.26 9.50
N GLN A 112 -6.54 -13.71 10.76
CA GLN A 112 -6.76 -15.12 11.10
C GLN A 112 -8.17 -15.63 10.75
N GLN A 113 -9.17 -14.75 10.80
CA GLN A 113 -10.56 -15.09 10.49
C GLN A 113 -10.93 -14.94 9.01
N SER A 114 -10.01 -14.47 8.17
CA SER A 114 -10.23 -14.28 6.73
C SER A 114 -10.28 -15.61 5.96
N HIS A 115 -10.74 -15.54 4.70
CA HIS A 115 -10.75 -16.68 3.78
C HIS A 115 -9.36 -16.98 3.17
N ASP A 116 -8.38 -16.11 3.38
CA ASP A 116 -6.98 -16.32 3.03
C ASP A 116 -6.01 -15.73 4.08
N PRO A 117 -5.88 -16.38 5.25
CA PRO A 117 -4.98 -15.89 6.30
C PRO A 117 -3.49 -15.97 5.94
N ALA A 118 -3.12 -16.75 4.92
CA ALA A 118 -1.73 -16.88 4.49
C ALA A 118 -1.32 -15.67 3.64
N GLY A 119 -2.07 -15.36 2.58
CA GLY A 119 -1.78 -14.20 1.74
C GLY A 119 -1.96 -12.89 2.48
N MET A 120 -3.01 -12.75 3.31
CA MET A 120 -3.19 -11.54 4.11
C MET A 120 -2.08 -11.32 5.14
N ARG A 121 -1.39 -12.37 5.62
CA ARG A 121 -0.23 -12.23 6.51
C ARG A 121 0.99 -11.66 5.80
N VAL A 122 1.12 -11.88 4.49
CA VAL A 122 2.19 -11.29 3.68
C VAL A 122 1.97 -9.78 3.50
N LEU A 123 0.70 -9.34 3.47
CA LEU A 123 0.34 -7.93 3.35
C LEU A 123 0.57 -7.10 4.62
N THR A 124 0.56 -7.72 5.81
CA THR A 124 0.54 -7.03 7.13
C THR A 124 1.85 -7.15 7.90
#